data_AF-A0A8J5X8R0-F1
#
_entry.id   AF-A0A8J5X8R0-F1
#
_cell.length_a   1.000
_cell.length_b   1.000
_cell.length_c   1.000
_cell.angle_alpha   90.00
_cell.angle_beta   90.00
_cell.angle_gamma   90.00
#
_symmetry.space_group_name_H-M   'P 1'
#
loop_
_entity.id
_entity.type
_entity.pdbx_description
1 polymer ?
#
loop_
_entity_poly.entity_id
_entity_poly.type
_entity_poly.pdbx_seq_one_letter_code
_entity_poly.pdbx_strand_id
1 'polypeptide(L)'
;MADDGEPRLDLVCLGPAFGLPSISPECTHTLAYLHFFGLRSPADFALSEAAGARLSPASALPVLTVGAGRSYGYGHEQFEALASLGIDLDGALGLDARERADSAAYTSLVSDALQPALLHAMWLDQPNYEQVTRPVYAARLPFPLSLYGPWQTQRRVFALLARRGLASPHEAHARAVRALDALAVRLGTRPYFAGERPGSLDAAALAYLATIQRCPLPADGLRRALGAHANLCAHADRCLAAFFADGPSRARLERGVVEPRAAAAAGAGGRATAATPAPSPLSEAAAKRLRERRRSRQFVLGGVGAFALYVVSHFLPALLSAIADASGAGGAEEDDDGDDDDDDDDDE
;
A
#
# COMPACT_ATOMS: atom_id res chain seq x y z
N MET A 1 5.55 -28.14 -32.90
CA MET A 1 6.19 -28.48 -31.61
C MET A 1 5.64 -27.49 -30.61
N ALA A 2 4.65 -27.94 -29.85
CA ALA A 2 4.00 -27.16 -28.81
C ALA A 2 4.95 -27.08 -27.60
N ASP A 3 5.24 -25.86 -27.17
CA ASP A 3 5.85 -25.58 -25.88
C ASP A 3 4.72 -25.52 -24.85
N ASP A 4 4.25 -26.71 -24.45
CA ASP A 4 3.23 -26.88 -23.42
C ASP A 4 3.88 -27.42 -22.14
N GLY A 5 3.76 -26.69 -21.04
CA GLY A 5 3.65 -27.31 -19.72
C GLY A 5 4.58 -26.79 -18.64
N GLU A 6 4.27 -25.63 -18.06
CA GLU A 6 4.21 -25.46 -16.60
C GLU A 6 3.49 -24.15 -16.25
N PRO A 7 2.64 -24.10 -15.21
CA PRO A 7 2.08 -22.86 -14.73
C PRO A 7 3.21 -22.05 -14.08
N ARG A 8 3.88 -21.22 -14.87
CA ARG A 8 4.91 -20.31 -14.37
C ARG A 8 4.23 -19.26 -13.48
N LEU A 9 4.23 -19.51 -12.18
CA LEU A 9 3.77 -18.55 -11.18
C LEU A 9 4.70 -17.34 -11.26
N ASP A 10 4.16 -16.14 -11.44
CA ASP A 10 4.92 -14.89 -11.37
C ASP A 10 4.38 -14.04 -10.22
N LEU A 11 5.27 -13.72 -9.28
CA LEU A 11 4.96 -12.94 -8.10
C LEU A 11 5.66 -11.60 -8.17
N VAL A 12 4.86 -10.53 -8.21
CA VAL A 12 5.37 -9.16 -8.14
C VAL A 12 5.32 -8.67 -6.69
N CYS A 13 6.48 -8.38 -6.11
CA CYS A 13 6.63 -7.94 -4.71
C CYS A 13 7.40 -6.62 -4.60
N LEU A 14 7.30 -5.95 -3.45
CA LEU A 14 8.28 -4.92 -3.11
C LEU A 14 9.62 -5.58 -2.74
N GLY A 15 10.72 -4.88 -3.02
CA GLY A 15 12.07 -5.36 -2.68
C GLY A 15 12.30 -5.52 -1.17
N PRO A 16 13.37 -6.24 -0.78
CA PRO A 16 13.70 -6.50 0.62
C PRO A 16 14.08 -5.23 1.39
N ALA A 17 13.91 -5.27 2.71
CA ALA A 17 14.28 -4.22 3.66
C ALA A 17 14.42 -4.79 5.07
N PHE A 18 15.20 -4.16 5.93
CA PHE A 18 15.27 -4.49 7.37
C PHE A 18 15.60 -5.96 7.68
N GLY A 19 16.32 -6.65 6.79
CA GLY A 19 16.59 -8.08 6.93
C GLY A 19 15.35 -8.96 6.74
N LEU A 20 14.34 -8.47 6.02
CA LEU A 20 13.10 -9.17 5.65
C LEU A 20 13.03 -9.38 4.12
N PRO A 21 12.26 -10.39 3.66
CA PRO A 21 12.12 -10.70 2.22
C PRO A 21 11.53 -9.54 1.42
N SER A 22 10.69 -8.72 2.05
CA SER A 22 10.10 -7.52 1.47
C SER A 22 9.90 -6.45 2.53
N ILE A 23 9.85 -5.18 2.10
CA ILE A 23 9.44 -4.07 2.97
C ILE A 23 7.95 -4.09 3.32
N SER A 24 7.11 -4.74 2.51
CA SER A 24 5.68 -4.91 2.82
C SER A 24 5.47 -6.23 3.57
N PRO A 25 4.73 -6.21 4.69
CA PRO A 25 4.27 -7.42 5.36
C PRO A 25 3.50 -8.33 4.41
N GLU A 26 2.58 -7.78 3.62
CA GLU A 26 1.76 -8.54 2.67
C GLU A 26 2.62 -9.31 1.66
N CYS A 27 3.68 -8.67 1.14
CA CYS A 27 4.63 -9.34 0.25
C CYS A 27 5.42 -10.43 0.98
N THR A 28 5.83 -10.17 2.22
CA THR A 28 6.52 -11.16 3.06
C THR A 28 5.61 -12.35 3.38
N HIS A 29 4.31 -12.13 3.59
CA HIS A 29 3.34 -13.19 3.85
C HIS A 29 3.25 -14.14 2.67
N THR A 30 2.99 -13.65 1.46
CA THR A 30 2.88 -14.51 0.27
C THR A 30 4.21 -15.22 -0.03
N LEU A 31 5.35 -14.54 0.12
CA LEU A 31 6.66 -15.18 -0.02
C LEU A 31 6.88 -16.28 1.01
N ALA A 32 6.57 -16.03 2.28
CA ALA A 32 6.68 -17.02 3.34
C ALA A 32 5.76 -18.22 3.09
N TYR A 33 4.53 -17.97 2.60
CA TYR A 33 3.58 -19.02 2.24
C TYR A 33 4.17 -19.97 1.19
N LEU A 34 4.68 -19.42 0.07
CA LEU A 34 5.29 -20.21 -1.00
C LEU A 34 6.54 -20.98 -0.51
N HIS A 35 7.41 -20.31 0.25
CA HIS A 35 8.63 -20.95 0.78
C HIS A 35 8.32 -22.06 1.78
N PHE A 36 7.35 -21.87 2.67
CA PHE A 36 6.95 -22.89 3.63
C PHE A 36 6.30 -24.09 2.94
N PHE A 37 5.61 -23.89 1.81
CA PHE A 37 5.08 -24.98 1.00
C PHE A 37 6.19 -25.78 0.30
N GLY A 38 7.36 -25.16 0.08
CA GLY A 38 8.52 -25.79 -0.54
C GLY A 38 8.94 -25.15 -1.86
N LEU A 39 8.22 -24.13 -2.34
CA LEU A 39 8.55 -23.39 -3.55
C LEU A 39 9.62 -22.35 -3.21
N ARG A 40 10.88 -22.61 -3.57
CA ARG A 40 12.04 -21.84 -3.11
C ARG A 40 12.98 -21.41 -4.23
N SER A 41 12.83 -21.99 -5.40
CA SER A 41 13.71 -21.79 -6.54
C SER A 41 13.04 -20.94 -7.63
N PRO A 42 13.83 -20.27 -8.49
CA PRO A 42 13.31 -19.60 -9.68
C PRO A 42 12.63 -20.54 -10.69
N ALA A 43 12.81 -21.86 -10.54
CA ALA A 43 12.10 -22.86 -11.33
C ALA A 43 10.66 -23.04 -10.80
N ASP A 44 10.44 -22.87 -9.49
CA ASP A 44 9.11 -23.02 -8.87
C ASP A 44 8.23 -21.79 -9.13
N PHE A 45 8.79 -20.59 -9.05
CA PHE A 45 8.09 -19.35 -9.37
C PHE A 45 9.06 -18.23 -9.78
N ALA A 46 8.62 -17.40 -10.72
CA ALA A 46 9.27 -16.15 -11.08
C ALA A 46 8.92 -15.07 -10.06
N LEU A 47 9.92 -14.25 -9.72
CA LEU A 47 9.79 -13.26 -8.67
C LEU A 47 10.34 -11.93 -9.14
N SER A 48 9.43 -10.98 -9.33
CA SER A 48 9.68 -9.70 -9.94
C SER A 48 9.56 -8.58 -8.90
N GLU A 49 10.45 -7.59 -8.95
CA GLU A 49 10.35 -6.41 -8.07
C GLU A 49 9.44 -5.35 -8.70
N ALA A 50 8.47 -4.88 -7.93
CA ALA A 50 7.59 -3.80 -8.32
C ALA A 50 8.38 -2.50 -8.51
N ALA A 51 8.04 -1.75 -9.56
CA ALA A 51 8.64 -0.47 -9.88
C ALA A 51 7.61 0.67 -9.86
N GLY A 52 8.11 1.91 -9.72
CA GLY A 52 7.32 3.14 -9.89
C GLY A 52 6.11 3.24 -8.95
N ALA A 53 4.93 3.54 -9.50
CA ALA A 53 3.71 3.81 -8.74
C ALA A 53 3.21 2.63 -7.88
N ARG A 54 3.70 1.41 -8.17
CA ARG A 54 3.36 0.20 -7.39
C ARG A 54 4.10 0.11 -6.05
N LEU A 55 5.11 0.96 -5.80
CA LEU A 55 5.90 0.98 -4.57
C LEU A 55 5.15 1.47 -3.30
N SER A 56 3.92 1.95 -3.46
CA SER A 56 3.05 2.41 -2.36
C SER A 56 2.44 1.22 -1.61
N PRO A 57 2.49 1.09 -0.27
CA PRO A 57 1.73 0.10 0.51
C PRO A 57 0.21 0.06 0.31
N ALA A 58 -0.39 1.10 -0.27
CA ALA A 58 -1.79 1.07 -0.72
C ALA A 58 -1.98 0.44 -2.11
N SER A 59 -0.92 -0.02 -2.77
CA SER A 59 -1.03 -0.85 -3.97
C SER A 59 -1.44 -2.26 -3.53
N ALA A 60 -2.26 -2.95 -4.31
CA ALA A 60 -2.69 -4.32 -4.02
C ALA A 60 -1.57 -5.35 -4.25
N LEU A 61 -0.35 -5.03 -3.82
CA LEU A 61 0.80 -5.92 -3.83
C LEU A 61 0.77 -6.82 -2.59
N PRO A 62 1.32 -8.04 -2.68
CA PRO A 62 1.88 -8.65 -3.89
C PRO A 62 0.81 -9.02 -4.92
N VAL A 63 1.18 -9.00 -6.20
CA VAL A 63 0.32 -9.47 -7.30
C VAL A 63 0.86 -10.81 -7.78
N LEU A 64 -0.01 -11.82 -7.76
CA LEU A 64 0.28 -13.16 -8.24
C LEU A 64 -0.33 -13.33 -9.63
N THR A 65 0.45 -13.77 -10.61
CA THR A 65 -0.03 -14.13 -11.95
C THR A 65 0.23 -15.62 -12.17
N VAL A 66 -0.79 -16.33 -12.64
CA VAL A 66 -0.70 -17.77 -12.90
C VAL A 66 -0.59 -17.99 -14.42
N GLY A 67 0.59 -18.40 -14.89
CA GLY A 67 0.87 -18.60 -16.32
C GLY A 67 0.71 -17.31 -17.15
N ALA A 68 0.15 -17.42 -18.36
CA ALA A 68 -0.23 -16.27 -19.19
C ALA A 68 -1.59 -15.65 -18.80
N GLY A 69 -2.15 -16.07 -17.65
CA GLY A 69 -3.55 -15.87 -17.30
C GLY A 69 -3.83 -14.71 -16.34
N ARG A 70 -4.82 -14.94 -15.46
CA ARG A 70 -5.38 -13.95 -14.52
C ARG A 70 -4.37 -13.57 -13.44
N SER A 71 -4.35 -12.27 -13.10
CA SER A 71 -3.62 -11.74 -11.95
C SER A 71 -4.53 -11.59 -10.74
N TYR A 72 -4.00 -11.93 -9.56
CA TYR A 72 -4.66 -11.85 -8.27
C TYR A 72 -3.89 -10.87 -7.37
N GLY A 73 -4.57 -9.84 -6.86
CA GLY A 73 -4.01 -8.97 -5.83
C GLY A 73 -4.01 -9.66 -4.47
N TYR A 74 -3.23 -9.13 -3.53
CA TYR A 74 -3.16 -9.67 -2.17
C TYR A 74 -4.53 -9.76 -1.50
N GLY A 75 -4.85 -10.92 -0.93
CA GLY A 75 -6.12 -11.18 -0.27
C GLY A 75 -6.54 -12.65 -0.41
N HIS A 76 -7.78 -12.95 -0.03
CA HIS A 76 -8.34 -14.30 -0.05
C HIS A 76 -8.24 -14.96 -1.43
N GLU A 77 -8.62 -14.25 -2.49
CA GLU A 77 -8.60 -14.77 -3.87
C GLU A 77 -7.21 -15.24 -4.31
N GLN A 78 -6.14 -14.60 -3.84
CA GLN A 78 -4.77 -15.01 -4.15
C GLN A 78 -4.44 -16.37 -3.54
N PHE A 79 -4.81 -16.61 -2.28
CA PHE A 79 -4.54 -17.87 -1.60
C PHE A 79 -5.48 -18.99 -2.08
N GLU A 80 -6.72 -18.66 -2.46
CA GLU A 80 -7.61 -19.62 -3.15
C GLU A 80 -7.08 -20.03 -4.52
N ALA A 81 -6.51 -19.10 -5.28
CA ALA A 81 -5.87 -19.40 -6.55
C ALA A 81 -4.63 -20.29 -6.38
N LEU A 82 -3.86 -20.13 -5.30
CA LEU A 82 -2.77 -21.04 -4.96
C LEU A 82 -3.29 -22.43 -4.57
N ALA A 83 -4.33 -22.49 -3.73
CA ALA A 83 -4.92 -23.75 -3.30
C ALA A 83 -5.52 -24.54 -4.49
N SER A 84 -6.13 -23.87 -5.47
CA SER A 84 -6.66 -24.53 -6.68
C SER A 84 -5.58 -25.13 -7.59
N LEU A 85 -4.33 -24.66 -7.46
CA LEU A 85 -3.14 -25.23 -8.10
C LEU A 85 -2.50 -26.36 -7.27
N GLY A 86 -3.10 -26.73 -6.13
CA GLY A 86 -2.55 -27.72 -5.21
C GLY A 86 -1.54 -27.16 -4.21
N ILE A 87 -1.34 -25.83 -4.19
CA ILE A 87 -0.45 -25.14 -3.24
C ILE A 87 -1.28 -24.74 -2.02
N ASP A 88 -1.55 -25.71 -1.15
CA ASP A 88 -2.32 -25.55 0.09
C ASP A 88 -1.49 -25.97 1.31
N LEU A 89 -0.95 -24.99 2.03
CA LEU A 89 -0.16 -25.24 3.25
C LEU A 89 -0.94 -26.01 4.31
N ASP A 90 -2.18 -25.59 4.60
CA ASP A 90 -2.96 -26.16 5.68
C ASP A 90 -3.44 -27.57 5.31
N GLY A 91 -3.74 -27.80 4.02
CA GLY A 91 -3.98 -29.13 3.47
C GLY A 91 -2.75 -30.06 3.59
N ALA A 92 -1.55 -29.56 3.28
CA ALA A 92 -0.30 -30.34 3.38
C ALA A 92 0.09 -30.68 4.84
N LEU A 93 -0.42 -29.91 5.81
CA LEU A 93 -0.31 -30.20 7.22
C LEU A 93 -1.35 -31.22 7.73
N GLY A 94 -2.36 -31.53 6.92
CA GLY A 94 -3.46 -32.42 7.30
C GLY A 94 -4.40 -31.82 8.33
N LEU A 95 -4.53 -30.47 8.35
CA LEU A 95 -5.42 -29.79 9.28
C LEU A 95 -6.88 -30.15 9.03
N ASP A 96 -7.63 -30.40 10.11
CA ASP A 96 -9.06 -30.66 10.02
C ASP A 96 -9.85 -29.37 9.68
N ALA A 97 -11.14 -29.50 9.36
CA ALA A 97 -11.97 -28.36 8.98
C ALA A 97 -12.07 -27.28 10.08
N ARG A 98 -11.98 -27.68 11.36
CA ARG A 98 -12.05 -26.76 12.50
C ARG A 98 -10.73 -26.02 12.66
N GLU A 99 -9.61 -26.71 12.55
CA GLU A 99 -8.26 -26.14 12.61
C GLU A 99 -8.02 -25.18 11.44
N ARG A 100 -8.51 -25.51 10.24
CA ARG A 100 -8.48 -24.61 9.08
C ARG A 100 -9.32 -23.35 9.32
N ALA A 101 -10.52 -23.49 9.87
CA ALA A 101 -11.37 -22.35 10.22
C ALA A 101 -10.72 -21.46 11.29
N ASP A 102 -10.13 -22.07 12.32
CA ASP A 102 -9.34 -21.36 13.33
C ASP A 102 -8.17 -20.60 12.70
N SER A 103 -7.39 -21.27 11.84
CA SER A 103 -6.23 -20.66 11.14
C SER A 103 -6.66 -19.44 10.32
N ALA A 104 -7.75 -19.55 9.57
CA ALA A 104 -8.31 -18.44 8.81
C ALA A 104 -8.77 -17.28 9.72
N ALA A 105 -9.46 -17.58 10.83
CA ALA A 105 -9.93 -16.56 11.77
C ALA A 105 -8.76 -15.79 12.41
N TYR A 106 -7.70 -16.49 12.82
CA TYR A 106 -6.50 -15.85 13.37
C TYR A 106 -5.70 -15.10 12.30
N THR A 107 -5.69 -15.57 11.05
CA THR A 107 -5.05 -14.86 9.92
C THR A 107 -5.76 -13.53 9.63
N SER A 108 -7.09 -13.50 9.69
CA SER A 108 -7.87 -12.27 9.64
C SER A 108 -7.57 -11.36 10.83
N LEU A 109 -7.47 -11.91 12.05
CA LEU A 109 -7.10 -11.14 13.24
C LEU A 109 -5.73 -10.46 13.08
N VAL A 110 -4.72 -11.20 12.62
CA VAL A 110 -3.37 -10.68 12.34
C VAL A 110 -3.45 -9.49 11.39
N SER A 111 -4.10 -9.68 10.24
CA SER A 111 -4.19 -8.66 9.20
C SER A 111 -5.00 -7.44 9.67
N ASP A 112 -6.16 -7.64 10.29
CA ASP A 112 -7.07 -6.56 10.69
C ASP A 112 -6.63 -5.81 11.94
N ALA A 113 -5.79 -6.40 12.80
CA ALA A 113 -5.30 -5.75 14.02
C ALA A 113 -3.89 -5.19 13.87
N LEU A 114 -2.96 -5.97 13.30
CA LEU A 114 -1.54 -5.57 13.23
C LEU A 114 -1.26 -4.64 12.05
N GLN A 115 -1.91 -4.83 10.90
CA GLN A 115 -1.70 -3.96 9.73
C GLN A 115 -2.01 -2.49 10.04
N PRO A 116 -3.17 -2.13 10.64
CA PRO A 116 -3.46 -0.73 10.90
C PRO A 116 -2.49 -0.09 11.90
N ALA A 117 -2.09 -0.83 12.94
CA ALA A 117 -1.13 -0.34 13.92
C ALA A 117 0.25 -0.10 13.31
N LEU A 118 0.70 -1.01 12.44
CA LEU A 118 1.96 -0.85 11.73
C LEU A 118 1.91 0.31 10.73
N LEU A 119 0.80 0.47 10.00
CA LEU A 119 0.62 1.60 9.09
C LEU A 119 0.64 2.95 9.82
N HIS A 120 -0.01 3.03 10.99
CA HIS A 120 0.10 4.20 11.88
C HIS A 120 1.55 4.47 12.26
N ALA A 121 2.23 3.45 12.79
CA ALA A 121 3.61 3.58 13.24
C ALA A 121 4.57 3.98 12.12
N MET A 122 4.41 3.47 10.90
CA MET A 122 5.33 3.76 9.79
C MET A 122 5.01 5.08 9.08
N TRP A 123 3.73 5.40 8.86
CA TRP A 123 3.32 6.49 7.96
C TRP A 123 2.75 7.70 8.66
N LEU A 124 2.09 7.54 9.80
CA LEU A 124 1.36 8.64 10.46
C LEU A 124 2.10 9.17 11.68
N ASP A 125 2.95 8.37 12.32
CA ASP A 125 3.88 8.84 13.33
C ASP A 125 5.02 9.64 12.67
N GLN A 126 5.13 10.92 13.02
CA GLN A 126 6.03 11.86 12.36
C GLN A 126 7.53 11.48 12.47
N PRO A 127 8.09 11.17 13.67
CA PRO A 127 9.50 10.83 13.76
C PRO A 127 9.82 9.54 13.00
N ASN A 128 8.94 8.54 13.03
CA ASN A 128 9.09 7.31 12.25
C ASN A 128 9.04 7.58 10.74
N TYR A 129 8.09 8.40 10.29
CA TYR A 129 7.94 8.74 8.89
C TYR A 129 9.15 9.48 8.32
N GLU A 130 9.63 10.51 9.02
CA GLU A 130 10.72 11.37 8.54
C GLU A 130 12.07 10.66 8.55
N GLN A 131 12.36 9.87 9.59
CA GLN A 131 13.69 9.29 9.80
C GLN A 131 13.87 7.94 9.10
N VAL A 132 12.79 7.15 8.96
CA VAL A 132 12.89 5.77 8.46
C VAL A 132 12.05 5.57 7.21
N THR A 133 10.73 5.73 7.30
CA THR A 133 9.83 5.31 6.23
C THR A 133 10.06 6.11 4.95
N ARG A 134 9.99 7.45 5.02
CA ARG A 134 10.17 8.32 3.86
C ARG A 134 11.51 8.07 3.14
N PRO A 135 12.69 8.10 3.78
CA PRO A 135 13.96 7.89 3.08
C PRO A 135 14.07 6.50 2.47
N VAL A 136 13.62 5.46 3.18
CA VAL A 136 13.66 4.07 2.70
C VAL A 136 12.76 3.89 1.47
N TYR A 137 11.54 4.40 1.48
CA TYR A 137 10.65 4.33 0.30
C TYR A 137 11.08 5.28 -0.83
N ALA A 138 11.60 6.46 -0.52
CA ALA A 138 12.10 7.42 -1.51
C ALA A 138 13.30 6.87 -2.29
N ALA A 139 14.21 6.14 -1.63
CA ALA A 139 15.39 5.55 -2.24
C ALA A 139 15.08 4.53 -3.35
N ARG A 140 13.86 3.97 -3.36
CA ARG A 140 13.41 2.99 -4.37
C ARG A 140 12.72 3.64 -5.58
N LEU A 141 12.53 4.96 -5.55
CA LEU A 141 11.85 5.71 -6.60
C LEU A 141 12.87 6.57 -7.37
N PRO A 142 12.77 6.65 -8.71
CA PRO A 142 13.59 7.58 -9.46
C PRO A 142 13.18 9.02 -9.14
N PHE A 143 14.12 9.95 -9.26
CA PHE A 143 13.77 11.37 -9.29
C PHE A 143 12.90 11.65 -10.54
N PRO A 144 11.79 12.41 -10.43
CA PRO A 144 11.32 13.19 -9.28
C PRO A 144 10.33 12.46 -8.36
N LEU A 145 9.93 11.22 -8.69
CA LEU A 145 8.95 10.44 -7.91
C LEU A 145 9.39 10.22 -6.46
N SER A 146 10.70 10.17 -6.17
CA SER A 146 11.22 10.08 -4.79
C SER A 146 10.80 11.25 -3.89
N LEU A 147 10.50 12.42 -4.46
CA LEU A 147 10.04 13.60 -3.70
C LEU A 147 8.54 13.54 -3.37
N TYR A 148 7.74 12.96 -4.27
CA TYR A 148 6.28 13.01 -4.21
C TYR A 148 5.64 11.68 -3.75
N GLY A 149 6.21 10.54 -4.15
CA GLY A 149 5.66 9.21 -3.93
C GLY A 149 5.39 8.87 -2.45
N PRO A 150 6.35 9.08 -1.53
CA PRO A 150 6.12 8.85 -0.11
C PRO A 150 5.03 9.77 0.48
N TRP A 151 4.93 11.01 0.02
CA TRP A 151 3.88 11.94 0.47
C TRP A 151 2.50 11.48 -0.03
N GLN A 152 2.40 11.09 -1.29
CA GLN A 152 1.16 10.57 -1.86
C GLN A 152 0.70 9.28 -1.13
N THR A 153 1.66 8.41 -0.83
CA THR A 153 1.41 7.16 -0.10
C THR A 153 0.92 7.42 1.31
N GLN A 154 1.55 8.35 2.05
CA GLN A 154 1.10 8.75 3.38
C GLN A 154 -0.37 9.19 3.39
N ARG A 155 -0.78 9.99 2.39
CA ARG A 155 -2.17 10.42 2.25
C ARG A 155 -3.13 9.27 1.95
N ARG A 156 -2.70 8.30 1.13
CA ARG A 156 -3.49 7.08 0.84
C ARG A 156 -3.65 6.21 2.08
N VAL A 157 -2.60 6.05 2.87
CA VAL A 157 -2.63 5.32 4.14
C VAL A 157 -3.58 5.99 5.13
N PHE A 158 -3.50 7.31 5.27
CA PHE A 158 -4.44 8.07 6.10
C PHE A 158 -5.90 7.86 5.66
N ALA A 159 -6.18 7.99 4.35
CA ALA A 159 -7.52 7.77 3.82
C ALA A 159 -8.02 6.33 4.01
N LEU A 160 -7.14 5.34 3.87
CA LEU A 160 -7.45 3.92 4.11
C LEU A 160 -7.86 3.68 5.57
N LEU A 161 -7.07 4.19 6.52
CA LEU A 161 -7.33 4.03 7.95
C LEU A 161 -8.60 4.77 8.37
N ALA A 162 -8.83 5.97 7.84
CA ALA A 162 -10.07 6.71 8.07
C ALA A 162 -11.31 5.95 7.57
N ARG A 163 -11.26 5.36 6.37
CA ARG A 163 -12.35 4.54 5.83
C ARG A 163 -12.65 3.29 6.65
N ARG A 164 -11.63 2.72 7.31
CA ARG A 164 -11.77 1.57 8.20
C ARG A 164 -12.21 1.94 9.62
N GLY A 165 -12.44 3.23 9.91
CA GLY A 165 -12.76 3.70 11.26
C GLY A 165 -11.58 3.55 12.23
N LEU A 166 -10.35 3.45 11.74
CA LEU A 166 -9.13 3.24 12.51
C LEU A 166 -8.16 4.43 12.37
N ALA A 167 -8.69 5.64 12.26
CA ALA A 167 -7.88 6.86 12.18
C ALA A 167 -7.19 7.20 13.53
N SER A 168 -7.69 6.67 14.64
CA SER A 168 -7.09 6.87 15.96
C SER A 168 -5.89 5.94 16.16
N PRO A 169 -4.67 6.48 16.37
CA PRO A 169 -3.49 5.65 16.62
C PRO A 169 -3.61 4.85 17.92
N HIS A 170 -4.27 5.40 18.94
CA HIS A 170 -4.49 4.72 20.21
C HIS A 170 -5.39 3.48 20.05
N GLU A 171 -6.48 3.60 19.29
CA GLU A 171 -7.40 2.48 19.05
C GLU A 171 -6.73 1.37 18.22
N ALA A 172 -6.00 1.75 17.16
CA ALA A 172 -5.23 0.80 16.36
C ALA A 172 -4.16 0.08 17.22
N HIS A 173 -3.44 0.82 18.06
CA HIS A 173 -2.45 0.25 18.97
C HIS A 173 -3.10 -0.70 19.99
N ALA A 174 -4.19 -0.31 20.64
CA ALA A 174 -4.90 -1.16 21.60
C ALA A 174 -5.47 -2.44 20.96
N ARG A 175 -5.94 -2.35 19.70
CA ARG A 175 -6.39 -3.51 18.92
C ARG A 175 -5.23 -4.46 18.62
N ALA A 176 -4.07 -3.92 18.25
CA ALA A 176 -2.86 -4.71 18.03
C ALA A 176 -2.38 -5.41 19.31
N VAL A 177 -2.34 -4.72 20.45
CA VAL A 177 -1.97 -5.32 21.74
C VAL A 177 -2.86 -6.53 22.07
N ARG A 178 -4.19 -6.37 21.96
CA ARG A 178 -5.13 -7.50 22.19
C ARG A 178 -4.92 -8.66 21.22
N ALA A 179 -4.55 -8.37 19.97
CA ALA A 179 -4.24 -9.41 19.00
C ALA A 179 -2.93 -10.13 19.34
N LEU A 180 -1.91 -9.40 19.79
CA LEU A 180 -0.65 -9.99 20.28
C LEU A 180 -0.90 -10.88 21.50
N ASP A 181 -1.72 -10.44 22.47
CA ASP A 181 -2.13 -11.26 23.61
C ASP A 181 -2.79 -12.57 23.16
N ALA A 182 -3.76 -12.48 22.25
CA ALA A 182 -4.50 -13.63 21.74
C ALA A 182 -3.60 -14.61 20.96
N LEU A 183 -2.68 -14.08 20.14
CA LEU A 183 -1.70 -14.88 19.41
C LEU A 183 -0.69 -15.54 20.35
N ALA A 184 -0.23 -14.83 21.39
CA ALA A 184 0.69 -15.37 22.38
C ALA A 184 0.04 -16.53 23.15
N VAL A 185 -1.22 -16.38 23.55
CA VAL A 185 -2.00 -17.46 24.19
C VAL A 185 -2.20 -18.63 23.24
N ARG A 186 -2.57 -18.37 21.98
CA ARG A 186 -2.79 -19.43 20.98
C ARG A 186 -1.51 -20.20 20.69
N LEU A 187 -0.37 -19.52 20.50
CA LEU A 187 0.91 -20.17 20.23
C LEU A 187 1.35 -21.01 21.45
N GLY A 188 1.21 -20.46 22.66
CA GLY A 188 1.66 -21.11 23.89
C GLY A 188 3.14 -21.42 23.83
N THR A 189 3.50 -22.69 24.04
CA THR A 189 4.88 -23.21 23.99
C THR A 189 5.23 -23.89 22.66
N ARG A 190 4.30 -23.94 21.70
CA ARG A 190 4.50 -24.63 20.42
C ARG A 190 5.45 -23.84 19.51
N PRO A 191 6.22 -24.51 18.63
CA PRO A 191 7.10 -23.80 17.72
C PRO A 191 6.30 -23.04 16.64
N TYR A 192 5.20 -23.62 16.16
CA TYR A 192 4.28 -23.07 15.16
C TYR A 192 2.81 -23.21 15.63
N PHE A 193 1.90 -22.44 15.04
CA PHE A 193 0.48 -22.43 15.42
C PHE A 193 -0.23 -23.75 15.13
N ALA A 194 0.22 -24.47 14.10
CA ALA A 194 -0.27 -25.79 13.68
C ALA A 194 0.53 -26.97 14.26
N GLY A 195 1.53 -26.73 15.12
CA GLY A 195 2.36 -27.79 15.71
C GLY A 195 3.83 -27.65 15.34
N GLU A 196 4.40 -28.68 14.69
CA GLU A 196 5.85 -28.81 14.43
C GLU A 196 6.33 -28.19 13.11
N ARG A 197 5.43 -27.92 12.17
CA ARG A 197 5.73 -27.35 10.86
C ARG A 197 4.96 -26.03 10.66
N PRO A 198 5.52 -25.06 9.92
CA PRO A 198 4.83 -23.80 9.65
C PRO A 198 3.62 -24.02 8.72
N GLY A 199 2.47 -23.45 9.09
CA GLY A 199 1.26 -23.39 8.28
C GLY A 199 0.96 -21.99 7.73
N SER A 200 -0.25 -21.79 7.20
CA SER A 200 -0.67 -20.51 6.62
C SER A 200 -0.66 -19.38 7.64
N LEU A 201 -1.16 -19.62 8.85
CA LEU A 201 -1.16 -18.66 9.96
C LEU A 201 0.27 -18.26 10.38
N ASP A 202 1.21 -19.20 10.37
CA ASP A 202 2.61 -18.90 10.69
C ASP A 202 3.24 -17.97 9.65
N ALA A 203 2.89 -18.12 8.37
CA ALA A 203 3.33 -17.22 7.30
C ALA A 203 2.74 -15.80 7.48
N ALA A 204 1.45 -15.70 7.82
CA ALA A 204 0.78 -14.43 8.09
C ALA A 204 1.35 -13.74 9.34
N ALA A 205 1.53 -14.49 10.43
CA ALA A 205 2.09 -13.97 11.67
C ALA A 205 3.54 -13.51 11.47
N LEU A 206 4.39 -14.31 10.82
CA LEU A 206 5.77 -13.95 10.50
C LEU A 206 5.85 -12.58 9.84
N ALA A 207 5.04 -12.34 8.81
CA ALA A 207 5.06 -11.10 8.04
C ALA A 207 4.93 -9.84 8.89
N TYR A 208 3.96 -9.82 9.81
CA TYR A 208 3.72 -8.65 10.65
C TYR A 208 4.65 -8.62 11.87
N LEU A 209 4.84 -9.76 12.55
CA LEU A 209 5.68 -9.83 13.75
C LEU A 209 7.13 -9.48 13.44
N ALA A 210 7.70 -10.03 12.37
CA ALA A 210 9.08 -9.74 11.98
C ALA A 210 9.25 -8.29 11.49
N THR A 211 8.23 -7.72 10.82
CA THR A 211 8.25 -6.30 10.45
C THR A 211 8.26 -5.40 11.69
N ILE A 212 7.41 -5.69 12.67
CA ILE A 212 7.37 -4.96 13.95
C ILE A 212 8.71 -5.08 14.70
N GLN A 213 9.32 -6.27 14.69
CA GLN A 213 10.58 -6.53 15.40
C GLN A 213 11.80 -5.87 14.74
N ARG A 214 11.86 -5.88 13.40
CA ARG A 214 13.06 -5.48 12.64
C ARG A 214 13.04 -4.08 12.06
N CYS A 215 11.87 -3.46 11.88
CA CYS A 215 11.82 -2.09 11.38
C CYS A 215 12.41 -1.13 12.44
N PRO A 216 13.45 -0.34 12.12
CA PRO A 216 14.19 0.45 13.09
C PRO A 216 13.48 1.77 13.41
N LEU A 217 12.21 1.70 13.82
CA LEU A 217 11.37 2.86 14.11
C LEU A 217 11.82 3.57 15.41
N PRO A 218 12.09 4.89 15.39
CA PRO A 218 12.42 5.67 16.58
C PRO A 218 11.37 5.60 17.69
N ALA A 219 10.08 5.74 17.34
CA ALA A 219 8.96 5.51 18.24
C ALA A 219 8.58 4.03 18.20
N ASP A 220 8.88 3.34 19.29
CA ASP A 220 8.96 1.88 19.37
C ASP A 220 7.78 1.22 20.12
N GLY A 221 6.67 1.93 20.34
CA GLY A 221 5.56 1.46 21.17
C GLY A 221 5.01 0.09 20.77
N LEU A 222 4.83 -0.14 19.46
CA LEU A 222 4.35 -1.43 18.93
C LEU A 222 5.40 -2.55 19.09
N ARG A 223 6.68 -2.22 18.92
CA ARG A 223 7.79 -3.16 19.12
C ARG A 223 7.95 -3.53 20.59
N ARG A 224 7.76 -2.59 21.52
CA ARG A 224 7.74 -2.86 22.97
C ARG A 224 6.56 -3.76 23.37
N ALA A 225 5.37 -3.52 22.80
CA ALA A 225 4.23 -4.39 23.02
C ALA A 225 4.50 -5.83 22.57
N LEU A 226 5.07 -6.01 21.36
CA LEU A 226 5.51 -7.33 20.91
C LEU A 226 6.59 -7.93 21.82
N GLY A 227 7.55 -7.12 22.26
CA GLY A 227 8.64 -7.54 23.15
C GLY A 227 8.19 -8.09 24.50
N ALA A 228 6.96 -7.80 24.95
CA ALA A 228 6.38 -8.41 26.14
C ALA A 228 6.02 -9.90 25.95
N HIS A 229 5.97 -10.39 24.70
CA HIS A 229 5.62 -11.77 24.35
C HIS A 229 6.84 -12.50 23.77
N ALA A 230 7.69 -13.04 24.66
CA ALA A 230 8.92 -13.73 24.27
C ALA A 230 8.68 -14.91 23.31
N ASN A 231 7.54 -15.61 23.44
CA ASN A 231 7.17 -16.72 22.55
C ASN A 231 6.88 -16.26 21.12
N LEU A 232 6.23 -15.10 20.94
CA LEU A 232 5.98 -14.52 19.62
C LEU A 232 7.25 -14.01 18.95
N CYS A 233 8.14 -13.34 19.70
CA CYS A 233 9.46 -12.94 19.19
C CYS A 233 10.26 -14.16 18.72
N ALA A 234 10.34 -15.19 19.57
CA ALA A 234 11.04 -16.43 19.21
C ALA A 234 10.41 -17.15 18.01
N HIS A 235 9.08 -17.09 17.88
CA HIS A 235 8.37 -17.61 16.73
C HIS A 235 8.72 -16.86 15.44
N ALA A 236 8.68 -15.53 15.46
CA ALA A 236 9.05 -14.72 14.30
C ALA A 236 10.51 -15.00 13.86
N ASP A 237 11.45 -15.07 14.80
CA ASP A 237 12.84 -15.39 14.50
C ASP A 237 13.02 -16.81 13.92
N ARG A 238 12.31 -17.81 14.44
CA ARG A 238 12.31 -19.18 13.89
C ARG A 238 11.75 -19.23 12.47
N CYS A 239 10.58 -18.64 12.25
CA CYS A 239 9.93 -18.60 10.94
C CYS A 239 10.82 -17.90 9.90
N LEU A 240 11.46 -16.79 10.30
CA LEU A 240 12.36 -16.07 9.42
C LEU A 240 13.66 -16.85 9.14
N ALA A 241 14.21 -17.56 10.14
CA ALA A 241 15.34 -18.45 9.93
C ALA A 241 14.99 -19.60 8.96
N ALA A 242 13.80 -20.20 9.10
CA ALA A 242 13.32 -21.24 8.18
C ALA A 242 13.11 -20.74 6.75
N PHE A 243 12.72 -19.46 6.58
CA PHE A 243 12.62 -18.81 5.28
C PHE A 243 14.00 -18.63 4.62
N PHE A 244 15.04 -18.29 5.40
CA PHE A 244 16.40 -18.02 4.91
C PHE A 244 17.37 -19.20 4.98
N ALA A 245 16.93 -20.37 5.44
CA ALA A 245 17.78 -21.55 5.61
C ALA A 245 18.46 -21.98 4.29
N ASP A 246 17.80 -21.75 3.15
CA ASP A 246 18.31 -22.08 1.83
C ASP A 246 18.80 -20.82 1.09
N GLY A 247 20.06 -20.83 0.64
CA GLY A 247 20.84 -19.69 0.14
C GLY A 247 20.24 -18.68 -0.87
N PRO A 248 19.34 -19.02 -1.82
CA PRO A 248 18.82 -18.04 -2.78
C PRO A 248 18.05 -16.87 -2.13
N SER A 249 17.39 -17.10 -0.99
CA SER A 249 16.72 -16.05 -0.20
C SER A 249 17.73 -15.08 0.45
N ARG A 250 18.91 -15.58 0.83
CA ARG A 250 19.98 -14.81 1.50
C ARG A 250 20.72 -13.90 0.53
N ALA A 251 21.04 -14.39 -0.67
CA ALA A 251 21.63 -13.59 -1.75
C ALA A 251 20.73 -12.43 -2.19
N ARG A 252 19.42 -12.52 -1.95
CA ARG A 252 18.48 -11.42 -2.19
C ARG A 252 18.54 -10.33 -1.12
N LEU A 253 18.63 -10.70 0.17
CA LEU A 253 18.83 -9.73 1.24
C LEU A 253 20.07 -8.88 0.99
N GLU A 254 21.16 -9.51 0.57
CA GLU A 254 22.43 -8.85 0.28
C GLU A 254 22.34 -7.83 -0.86
N ARG A 255 21.45 -8.05 -1.85
CA ARG A 255 21.23 -7.12 -2.97
C ARG A 255 20.35 -5.92 -2.63
N GLY A 256 19.52 -6.01 -1.58
CA GLY A 256 18.61 -4.92 -1.19
C GLY A 256 18.86 -4.33 0.19
N VAL A 257 20.07 -4.49 0.74
CA VAL A 257 20.52 -3.68 1.88
C VAL A 257 20.60 -2.22 1.42
N VAL A 258 19.50 -1.48 1.59
CA VAL A 258 19.55 -0.03 1.66
C VAL A 258 20.02 0.29 3.07
N GLU A 259 21.33 0.37 3.26
CA GLU A 259 21.90 0.97 4.46
C GLU A 259 21.22 2.34 4.66
N PRO A 260 20.57 2.62 5.80
CA PRO A 260 20.15 3.97 6.11
C PRO A 260 21.43 4.77 6.13
N ARG A 261 21.66 5.58 5.09
CA ARG A 261 22.84 6.41 4.99
C ARG A 261 22.83 7.31 6.22
N ALA A 262 23.60 6.94 7.24
CA ALA A 262 23.90 7.77 8.38
C ALA A 262 24.28 9.12 7.78
N ALA A 263 23.62 10.18 8.25
CA ALA A 263 23.89 11.53 7.80
C ALA A 263 25.40 11.76 7.92
N ALA A 264 26.11 11.60 6.79
CA ALA A 264 27.54 11.72 6.74
C ALA A 264 27.81 13.20 7.00
N ALA A 265 28.29 13.45 8.20
CA ALA A 265 28.87 14.69 8.63
C ALA A 265 29.76 15.22 7.50
N ALA A 266 29.42 16.41 7.03
CA ALA A 266 30.30 17.20 6.21
C ALA A 266 31.59 17.43 7.02
N GLY A 267 32.66 16.77 6.61
CA GLY A 267 34.00 17.11 7.04
C GLY A 267 34.41 18.42 6.38
N ALA A 268 34.34 19.52 7.13
CA ALA A 268 35.16 20.69 6.92
C ALA A 268 35.73 21.08 8.28
N GLY A 269 37.02 20.80 8.47
CA GLY A 269 37.74 21.22 9.66
C GLY A 269 37.92 22.74 9.71
N GLY A 270 38.10 23.27 10.93
CA GLY A 270 38.68 24.59 11.13
C GLY A 270 38.00 25.49 12.16
N ARG A 271 38.40 25.32 13.42
CA ARG A 271 38.76 26.35 14.43
C ARG A 271 37.79 27.50 14.81
N ALA A 272 37.63 27.66 16.13
CA ALA A 272 36.74 28.57 16.86
C ALA A 272 37.07 30.08 16.78
N THR A 273 36.04 30.93 16.94
CA THR A 273 36.00 32.12 17.83
C THR A 273 34.55 32.61 18.06
N ALA A 274 34.34 33.33 19.16
CA ALA A 274 33.10 33.63 19.89
C ALA A 274 32.14 34.72 19.33
N ALA A 275 30.95 34.81 19.97
CA ALA A 275 30.03 35.95 20.18
C ALA A 275 28.61 35.86 19.54
N THR A 276 27.58 36.30 20.29
CA THR A 276 26.12 36.22 20.05
C THR A 276 25.47 37.58 20.38
N PRO A 277 24.27 37.98 19.89
CA PRO A 277 23.62 37.87 18.58
C PRO A 277 23.09 39.22 18.02
N ALA A 278 22.73 39.26 16.72
CA ALA A 278 21.80 40.26 16.15
C ALA A 278 20.88 39.55 15.13
N PRO A 279 19.59 39.93 14.99
CA PRO A 279 18.65 39.18 14.16
C PRO A 279 19.03 39.28 12.68
N SER A 280 19.23 38.12 12.05
CA SER A 280 19.74 38.01 10.69
C SER A 280 18.69 38.36 9.61
N PRO A 281 19.12 38.88 8.43
CA PRO A 281 18.28 39.24 7.27
C PRO A 281 17.48 38.09 6.63
N LEU A 282 17.63 36.86 7.13
CA LEU A 282 16.84 35.69 6.72
C LEU A 282 15.40 35.70 7.25
N SER A 283 15.14 36.41 8.35
CA SER A 283 13.78 36.61 8.87
C SER A 283 12.93 37.48 7.92
N GLU A 284 13.51 38.56 7.40
CA GLU A 284 12.87 39.43 6.41
C GLU A 284 12.76 38.77 5.03
N ALA A 285 13.78 38.01 4.61
CA ALA A 285 13.73 37.24 3.37
C ALA A 285 12.68 36.12 3.42
N ALA A 286 12.49 35.46 4.57
CA ALA A 286 11.43 34.47 4.78
C ALA A 286 10.03 35.11 4.75
N ALA A 287 9.86 36.29 5.36
CA ALA A 287 8.62 37.06 5.30
C ALA A 287 8.28 37.52 3.87
N LYS A 288 9.28 37.90 3.08
CA LYS A 288 9.11 38.27 1.66
C LYS A 288 8.72 37.07 0.80
N ARG A 289 9.34 35.90 1.01
CA ARG A 289 9.01 34.65 0.30
C ARG A 289 7.61 34.11 0.63
N LEU A 290 7.10 34.33 1.85
CA LEU A 290 5.73 33.97 2.22
C LEU A 290 4.68 34.87 1.54
N ARG A 291 4.99 36.17 1.37
CA ARG A 291 4.15 37.14 0.65
C ARG A 291 4.12 36.86 -0.86
N GLU A 292 5.25 36.48 -1.45
CA GLU A 292 5.32 36.04 -2.87
C GLU A 292 4.55 34.74 -3.12
N ARG A 293 4.63 33.76 -2.20
CA ARG A 293 3.81 32.53 -2.26
C ARG A 293 2.31 32.76 -2.09
N ARG A 294 1.89 33.79 -1.34
CA ARG A 294 0.46 34.17 -1.27
C ARG A 294 -0.03 34.82 -2.56
N ARG A 295 0.79 35.68 -3.20
CA ARG A 295 0.47 36.28 -4.51
C ARG A 295 0.42 35.23 -5.63
N SER A 296 1.36 34.27 -5.69
CA SER A 296 1.35 33.26 -6.75
C SER A 296 0.14 32.32 -6.67
N ARG A 297 -0.34 31.98 -5.47
CA ARG A 297 -1.57 31.18 -5.29
C ARG A 297 -2.83 31.93 -5.74
N GLN A 298 -2.88 33.25 -5.58
CA GLN A 298 -3.98 34.09 -6.08
C GLN A 298 -3.96 34.21 -7.61
N PHE A 299 -2.78 34.25 -8.24
CA PHE A 299 -2.66 34.23 -9.71
C PHE A 299 -3.04 32.88 -10.33
N VAL A 300 -2.66 31.75 -9.72
CA VAL A 300 -3.01 30.41 -10.24
C VAL A 300 -4.51 30.14 -10.08
N LEU A 301 -5.11 30.55 -8.95
CA LEU A 301 -6.55 30.36 -8.73
C LEU A 301 -7.40 31.25 -9.65
N GLY A 302 -6.96 32.49 -9.91
CA GLY A 302 -7.60 33.39 -10.88
C GLY A 302 -7.44 32.93 -12.34
N GLY A 303 -6.26 32.43 -12.71
CA GLY A 303 -5.98 31.95 -14.07
C GLY A 303 -6.77 30.70 -14.46
N VAL A 304 -6.97 29.76 -13.53
CA VAL A 304 -7.79 28.56 -13.78
C VAL A 304 -9.27 28.92 -13.93
N GLY A 305 -9.77 29.87 -13.14
CA GLY A 305 -11.15 30.36 -13.26
C GLY A 305 -11.40 31.09 -14.58
N ALA A 306 -10.49 31.96 -15.01
CA ALA A 306 -10.61 32.67 -16.28
C ALA A 306 -10.49 31.75 -17.50
N PHE A 307 -9.62 30.73 -17.45
CA PHE A 307 -9.50 29.74 -18.51
C PHE A 307 -10.76 28.87 -18.63
N ALA A 308 -11.34 28.44 -17.51
CA ALA A 308 -12.60 27.70 -17.52
C ALA A 308 -13.75 28.54 -18.10
N LEU A 309 -13.85 29.82 -17.71
CA LEU A 309 -14.86 30.74 -18.27
C LEU A 309 -14.66 30.96 -19.78
N TYR A 310 -13.41 31.13 -20.23
CA TYR A 310 -13.08 31.28 -21.64
C TYR A 310 -13.48 30.04 -22.44
N VAL A 311 -13.09 28.85 -21.98
CA VAL A 311 -13.42 27.60 -22.67
C VAL A 311 -14.94 27.40 -22.78
N VAL A 312 -15.68 27.69 -21.71
CA VAL A 312 -17.15 27.62 -21.74
C VAL A 312 -17.72 28.68 -22.68
N SER A 313 -17.30 29.93 -22.62
CA SER A 313 -17.85 30.99 -23.49
C SER A 313 -17.53 30.81 -24.98
N HIS A 314 -16.41 30.17 -25.30
CA HIS A 314 -15.90 30.11 -26.68
C HIS A 314 -16.22 28.78 -27.36
N PHE A 315 -16.24 27.67 -26.62
CA PHE A 315 -16.46 26.34 -27.21
C PHE A 315 -17.87 25.79 -26.97
N LEU A 316 -18.61 26.28 -25.97
CA LEU A 316 -20.01 25.88 -25.76
C LEU A 316 -20.96 26.31 -26.89
N PRO A 317 -20.84 27.53 -27.48
CA PRO A 317 -21.71 27.92 -28.60
C PRO A 317 -21.49 27.06 -29.84
N ALA A 318 -20.23 26.70 -30.13
CA ALA A 318 -19.87 25.83 -31.25
C ALA A 318 -20.32 24.37 -31.04
N LEU A 319 -20.33 23.91 -29.78
CA LEU A 319 -20.84 22.59 -29.42
C LEU A 319 -22.37 22.55 -29.51
N LEU A 320 -23.07 23.60 -29.06
CA LEU A 320 -24.53 23.70 -29.13
C LEU A 320 -25.01 23.85 -30.58
N SER A 321 -24.29 24.60 -31.43
CA SER A 321 -24.61 24.69 -32.86
C SER A 321 -24.36 23.36 -33.60
N ALA A 322 -23.29 22.64 -33.27
CA ALA A 322 -23.02 21.32 -33.85
C ALA A 322 -24.06 20.26 -33.44
N ILE A 323 -24.63 20.37 -32.23
CA ILE A 323 -25.73 19.51 -31.77
C ILE A 323 -27.04 19.90 -32.44
N ALA A 324 -27.31 21.20 -32.63
CA ALA A 324 -28.49 21.70 -33.32
C ALA A 324 -28.51 21.29 -34.81
N ASP A 325 -27.38 21.40 -35.51
CA ASP A 325 -27.23 20.97 -36.91
C ASP A 325 -27.33 19.45 -37.07
N ALA A 326 -26.91 18.67 -36.06
CA ALA A 326 -27.09 17.22 -36.05
C ALA A 326 -28.55 16.79 -35.80
N SER A 327 -29.39 17.68 -35.25
CA SER A 327 -30.81 17.43 -34.96
C SER A 327 -31.80 18.03 -35.98
N GLY A 328 -31.36 18.98 -36.83
CA GLY A 328 -32.23 19.76 -37.73
C GLY A 328 -32.47 19.18 -39.13
N ALA A 329 -31.96 17.98 -39.44
CA ALA A 329 -32.26 17.28 -40.69
C ALA A 329 -33.53 16.40 -40.53
N GLY A 330 -34.71 17.04 -40.44
CA GLY A 330 -35.97 16.29 -40.38
C GLY A 330 -37.25 17.13 -40.16
N GLY A 331 -37.70 17.84 -41.19
CA GLY A 331 -39.12 17.92 -41.65
C GLY A 331 -40.25 18.52 -40.80
N ALA A 332 -41.05 19.37 -41.50
CA ALA A 332 -42.51 19.56 -41.44
C ALA A 332 -43.14 20.36 -40.27
N GLU A 333 -43.84 21.47 -40.59
CA GLU A 333 -45.33 21.65 -40.48
C GLU A 333 -45.66 22.31 -39.12
N GLU A 334 -46.60 23.24 -38.90
CA GLU A 334 -47.87 23.69 -39.51
C GLU A 334 -48.18 25.04 -38.82
N ASP A 335 -48.81 26.00 -39.52
CA ASP A 335 -49.44 27.17 -38.87
C ASP A 335 -50.97 27.00 -38.91
N ASP A 336 -51.50 27.01 -37.69
CA ASP A 336 -52.89 27.07 -37.22
C ASP A 336 -53.50 28.45 -37.49
N ASP A 337 -54.81 28.53 -37.70
CA ASP A 337 -55.65 29.61 -37.17
C ASP A 337 -57.13 29.39 -37.59
N GLY A 338 -57.95 29.07 -36.58
CA GLY A 338 -59.08 29.92 -36.21
C GLY A 338 -60.43 29.66 -36.87
N ASP A 339 -61.28 28.92 -36.14
CA ASP A 339 -62.75 29.04 -36.20
C ASP A 339 -63.21 30.46 -35.85
N ASP A 340 -64.27 30.93 -36.51
CA ASP A 340 -65.40 31.62 -35.87
C ASP A 340 -66.58 31.69 -36.87
N ASP A 341 -67.69 31.08 -36.41
CA ASP A 341 -69.12 31.39 -36.57
C ASP A 341 -69.60 32.29 -37.74
N ASP A 342 -70.60 31.81 -38.48
CA ASP A 342 -71.97 32.35 -38.40
C ASP A 342 -72.92 31.72 -39.44
N ASP A 343 -74.16 31.54 -38.96
CA ASP A 343 -75.44 31.66 -39.66
C ASP A 343 -75.91 30.58 -40.68
N ASP A 344 -76.96 29.91 -40.19
CA ASP A 344 -78.30 29.87 -40.77
C ASP A 344 -78.64 28.96 -41.97
N ASP A 345 -79.71 28.22 -41.67
CA ASP A 345 -80.89 27.97 -42.49
C ASP A 345 -81.01 26.72 -43.38
N ASP A 346 -82.21 26.16 -43.21
CA ASP A 346 -83.06 25.41 -44.13
C ASP A 346 -82.87 23.89 -44.29
N ASP A 347 -83.68 23.17 -43.50
CA ASP A 347 -84.82 22.34 -43.98
C ASP A 347 -84.72 21.70 -45.37
N GLU A 348 -84.49 20.37 -45.40
CA GLU A 348 -85.38 19.29 -45.88
C GLU A 348 -84.61 17.97 -46.10
#